data_AF-A0A6A6DLU4-F1
#
_entry.id   AF-A0A6A6DLU4-F1
#
_cell.length_a   1.000
_cell.length_b   1.000
_cell.length_c   1.000
_cell.angle_alpha   90.00
_cell.angle_beta   90.00
_cell.angle_gamma   90.00
#
_symmetry.space_group_name_H-M   'P 1'
#
loop_
_entity.id
_entity.type
_entity.pdbx_description
1 polymer ?
#
loop_
_entity_poly.entity_id
_entity_poly.type
_entity_poly.pdbx_seq_one_letter_code
_entity_poly.pdbx_strand_id
1 'polypeptide(L)'
;QYLVFRGVTKGYLNTIDCKRASIGKHTRMTYYTDTSLLIVKLMPSVKHELAHLTLAEDLKLALIGMGLPKRCLNPLGGSKFSGPNSSKEGDLAYKPLSRNREADWPTIVFESRLSEALTYLRNDARWWLTNSRGDVRIVTIISITPAQRMLWVEKW
;
A
#
# COMPACT_ATOMS: atom_id res chain seq x y z
N GLN A 1 8.70 -10.76 3.50
CA GLN A 1 8.25 -12.15 3.76
C GLN A 1 6.74 -12.22 3.59
N TYR A 2 6.23 -13.30 2.99
CA TYR A 2 4.79 -13.50 2.78
C TYR A 2 4.33 -14.86 3.28
N LEU A 3 3.06 -14.90 3.64
CA LEU A 3 2.28 -16.11 3.76
C LEU A 3 1.26 -16.13 2.62
N VAL A 4 1.13 -17.27 1.95
CA VAL A 4 0.21 -17.45 0.82
C VAL A 4 -0.79 -18.53 1.20
N PHE A 5 -2.07 -18.16 1.21
CA PHE A 5 -3.17 -19.05 1.53
C PHE A 5 -4.06 -19.21 0.30
N ARG A 6 -4.36 -20.45 -0.08
CA ARG A 6 -5.24 -20.81 -1.19
C ARG A 6 -6.57 -21.35 -0.66
N GLY A 7 -7.62 -21.26 -1.47
CA GLY A 7 -8.96 -21.72 -1.06
C GLY A 7 -9.61 -20.82 0.00
N VAL A 8 -9.12 -19.59 0.18
CA VAL A 8 -9.72 -18.63 1.10
C VAL A 8 -10.98 -18.08 0.45
N THR A 9 -12.14 -18.58 0.87
CA THR A 9 -13.45 -18.12 0.40
C THR A 9 -13.74 -16.71 0.91
N LYS A 10 -14.72 -16.02 0.29
CA LYS A 10 -15.22 -14.72 0.79
C LYS A 10 -15.70 -14.80 2.24
N GLY A 11 -16.30 -15.93 2.66
CA GLY A 11 -16.73 -16.15 4.05
C GLY A 11 -15.55 -16.16 5.04
N TYR A 12 -14.45 -16.83 4.68
CA TYR A 12 -13.23 -16.79 5.48
C TYR A 12 -12.59 -15.41 5.48
N LEU A 13 -12.55 -14.72 4.35
CA LEU A 13 -12.04 -13.35 4.29
C LEU A 13 -12.82 -12.41 5.21
N ASN A 14 -14.15 -12.47 5.20
CA ASN A 14 -14.99 -11.67 6.10
C ASN A 14 -14.69 -11.96 7.57
N THR A 15 -14.44 -13.23 7.91
CA THR A 15 -14.06 -13.61 9.28
C THR A 15 -12.70 -13.05 9.67
N ILE A 16 -11.74 -13.06 8.73
CA ILE A 16 -10.41 -12.45 8.91
C ILE A 16 -10.54 -10.94 9.08
N ASP A 17 -11.35 -10.27 8.26
CA ASP A 17 -11.62 -8.83 8.34
C ASP A 17 -12.25 -8.45 9.70
N CYS A 18 -13.24 -9.21 10.19
CA CYS A 18 -13.84 -8.98 11.51
C CYS A 18 -12.82 -9.13 12.65
N LYS A 19 -11.77 -9.93 12.45
CA LYS A 19 -10.67 -10.14 13.42
C LYS A 19 -9.40 -9.38 13.03
N ARG A 20 -9.48 -8.40 12.12
CA ARG A 20 -8.29 -7.74 11.55
C ARG A 20 -7.40 -7.11 12.61
N ALA A 21 -8.01 -6.53 13.65
CA ALA A 21 -7.32 -5.91 14.77
C ALA A 21 -6.47 -6.91 15.59
N SER A 22 -6.93 -8.15 15.76
CA SER A 22 -6.19 -9.18 16.52
C SER A 22 -5.02 -9.79 15.76
N ILE A 23 -5.00 -9.68 14.43
CA ILE A 23 -3.88 -10.17 13.58
C ILE A 23 -2.68 -9.21 13.64
N GLY A 24 -2.90 -7.97 14.07
CA GLY A 24 -1.86 -6.97 14.28
C GLY A 24 -1.61 -6.07 13.07
N LYS A 25 -1.07 -4.88 13.35
CA LYS A 25 -0.83 -3.81 12.37
C LYS A 25 0.38 -4.03 11.46
N HIS A 26 1.23 -5.00 11.77
CA HIS A 26 2.46 -5.30 11.02
C HIS A 26 2.23 -6.33 9.91
N THR A 27 1.03 -6.36 9.35
CA THR A 27 0.67 -7.18 8.20
C THR A 27 -0.05 -6.34 7.16
N ARG A 28 0.08 -6.69 5.87
CA ARG A 28 -0.75 -6.17 4.78
C ARG A 28 -1.36 -7.31 3.99
N MET A 29 -2.65 -7.22 3.71
CA MET A 29 -3.39 -8.28 3.01
C MET A 29 -3.70 -7.88 1.57
N THR A 30 -3.50 -8.82 0.65
CA THR A 30 -4.01 -8.75 -0.72
C THR A 30 -4.82 -10.00 -0.98
N TYR A 31 -6.05 -9.84 -1.43
CA TYR A 31 -6.97 -10.93 -1.72
C TYR A 31 -7.42 -10.88 -3.17
N TYR A 32 -7.44 -12.03 -3.85
CA TYR A 32 -7.95 -12.21 -5.21
C TYR A 32 -9.15 -13.15 -5.17
N THR A 33 -10.33 -12.67 -5.56
CA THR A 33 -11.57 -13.45 -5.51
C THR A 33 -11.53 -14.62 -6.47
N ASP A 34 -11.02 -14.40 -7.68
CA ASP A 34 -11.11 -15.34 -8.80
C ASP A 34 -10.30 -16.61 -8.55
N THR A 35 -9.25 -16.50 -7.73
CA THR A 35 -8.36 -17.62 -7.37
C THR A 35 -8.50 -18.04 -5.91
N SER A 36 -9.38 -17.39 -5.14
CA SER A 36 -9.49 -17.58 -3.68
C SER A 36 -8.12 -17.54 -2.98
N LEU A 37 -7.30 -16.57 -3.38
CA LEU A 37 -5.92 -16.41 -2.95
C LEU A 37 -5.80 -15.24 -1.98
N LEU A 38 -5.29 -15.51 -0.78
CA LEU A 38 -4.91 -14.49 0.19
C LEU A 38 -3.39 -14.46 0.32
N ILE A 39 -2.81 -13.30 0.07
CA ILE A 39 -1.40 -13.01 0.32
C ILE A 39 -1.33 -12.11 1.54
N VAL A 40 -0.64 -12.57 2.57
CA VAL A 40 -0.34 -11.80 3.78
C VAL A 40 1.13 -11.40 3.74
N LYS A 41 1.39 -10.12 3.52
CA LYS A 41 2.69 -9.48 3.66
C LYS A 41 2.97 -9.32 5.15
N LEU A 42 4.06 -9.92 5.61
CA LEU A 42 4.60 -9.66 6.95
C LEU A 42 5.49 -8.44 6.84
N MET A 43 5.28 -7.45 7.70
CA MET A 43 6.06 -6.22 7.72
C MET A 43 7.18 -6.33 8.75
N PRO A 44 8.39 -6.73 8.33
CA PRO A 44 9.46 -6.99 9.27
C PRO A 44 10.18 -5.67 9.51
N SER A 45 10.08 -5.17 10.74
CA SER A 45 10.91 -4.10 11.33
C SER A 45 10.53 -2.64 11.11
N VAL A 46 11.01 -1.82 12.05
CA VAL A 46 11.07 -0.35 12.00
C VAL A 46 11.72 0.17 10.71
N LYS A 47 12.69 -0.56 10.13
CA LYS A 47 13.40 -0.09 8.92
C LYS A 47 12.48 -0.05 7.70
N HIS A 48 11.53 -0.97 7.61
CA HIS A 48 10.55 -1.01 6.53
C HIS A 48 9.55 0.14 6.63
N GLU A 49 9.08 0.43 7.86
CA GLU A 49 8.22 1.56 8.15
C GLU A 49 8.93 2.90 7.89
N LEU A 50 10.18 3.03 8.35
CA LEU A 50 10.95 4.27 8.23
C LEU A 50 11.11 4.72 6.77
N ALA A 51 11.37 3.80 5.84
CA ALA A 51 11.65 4.19 4.46
C ALA A 51 10.46 4.89 3.76
N HIS A 52 9.24 4.34 3.88
CA HIS A 52 8.08 4.97 3.27
C HIS A 52 7.61 6.19 4.07
N LEU A 53 7.81 6.20 5.40
CA LEU A 53 7.49 7.37 6.22
C LEU A 53 8.39 8.56 5.93
N THR A 54 9.71 8.36 5.79
CA THR A 54 10.66 9.42 5.43
C THR A 54 10.32 9.99 4.06
N LEU A 55 10.13 9.14 3.05
CA LEU A 55 9.81 9.63 1.71
C LEU A 55 8.47 10.37 1.65
N ALA A 56 7.50 9.94 2.44
CA ALA A 56 6.22 10.63 2.55
C ALA A 56 6.32 11.99 3.26
N GLU A 57 7.26 12.15 4.19
CA GLU A 57 7.54 13.44 4.81
C GLU A 57 8.24 14.38 3.81
N ASP A 58 9.21 13.87 3.05
CA ASP A 58 9.86 14.63 1.97
C ASP A 58 8.85 15.08 0.91
N LEU A 59 7.88 14.22 0.56
CA LEU A 59 6.76 14.59 -0.31
C LEU A 59 5.99 15.77 0.26
N LYS A 60 5.62 15.76 1.56
CA LYS A 60 4.90 16.88 2.16
C LYS A 60 5.71 18.17 2.13
N LEU A 61 7.01 18.10 2.43
CA LEU A 61 7.90 19.26 2.38
C LEU A 61 7.97 19.83 0.95
N ALA A 62 8.08 18.97 -0.06
CA ALA A 62 8.04 19.39 -1.46
C ALA A 62 6.71 20.05 -1.82
N LEU A 63 5.57 19.48 -1.42
CA LEU A 63 4.24 20.07 -1.67
C LEU A 63 4.12 21.46 -1.02
N ILE A 64 4.62 21.62 0.20
CA ILE A 64 4.65 22.93 0.89
C ILE A 64 5.54 23.92 0.12
N GLY A 65 6.72 23.48 -0.34
CA GLY A 65 7.62 24.29 -1.17
C GLY A 65 7.00 24.73 -2.50
N MET A 66 6.06 23.95 -3.04
CA MET A 66 5.25 24.31 -4.21
C MET A 66 4.07 25.26 -3.90
N GLY A 67 3.93 25.72 -2.66
CA GLY A 67 2.86 26.62 -2.22
C GLY A 67 1.56 25.92 -1.82
N LEU A 68 1.54 24.58 -1.73
CA LEU A 68 0.36 23.86 -1.25
C LEU A 68 0.23 23.95 0.27
N PRO A 69 -1.00 24.01 0.81
CA PRO A 69 -1.21 23.98 2.25
C PRO A 69 -0.62 22.72 2.90
N LYS A 70 -0.11 22.86 4.13
CA LYS A 70 0.44 21.75 4.94
C LYS A 70 -0.48 20.52 5.02
N ARG A 71 -1.80 20.73 4.94
CA ARG A 71 -2.83 19.67 4.98
C ARG A 71 -3.55 19.50 3.65
N CYS A 72 -2.85 19.60 2.51
CA CYS A 72 -3.46 19.40 1.19
C CYS A 72 -3.85 17.94 0.88
N LEU A 73 -3.32 16.97 1.65
CA LEU A 73 -3.60 15.55 1.53
C LEU A 73 -4.02 14.95 2.88
N ASN A 74 -5.00 14.05 2.85
CA ASN A 74 -5.41 13.23 3.97
C ASN A 74 -4.64 11.89 3.96
N PRO A 75 -3.92 11.52 5.04
CA PRO A 75 -3.27 10.23 5.14
C PRO A 75 -4.33 9.13 5.33
N LEU A 76 -4.20 8.05 4.57
CA LEU A 76 -5.03 6.85 4.68
C LEU A 76 -4.29 5.70 5.37
N GLY A 77 -2.99 5.84 5.62
CA GLY A 77 -2.18 4.77 6.18
C GLY A 77 -2.25 3.52 5.30
N GLY A 78 -2.32 2.35 5.95
CA GLY A 78 -2.42 1.05 5.28
C GLY A 78 -3.85 0.56 5.06
N SER A 79 -4.80 1.46 4.82
CA SER A 79 -6.20 1.12 4.59
C SER A 79 -6.40 0.14 3.43
N LYS A 80 -7.45 -0.68 3.56
CA LYS A 80 -7.88 -1.64 2.54
C LYS A 80 -8.74 -0.97 1.47
N PHE A 81 -8.43 -1.25 0.21
CA PHE A 81 -9.22 -0.82 -0.94
C PHE A 81 -9.66 -2.03 -1.75
N SER A 82 -10.90 -2.00 -2.26
CA SER A 82 -11.49 -3.11 -3.00
C SER A 82 -11.69 -2.73 -4.45
N GLY A 83 -10.98 -3.43 -5.34
CA GLY A 83 -11.28 -3.47 -6.77
C GLY A 83 -12.39 -4.49 -7.08
N PRO A 84 -12.73 -4.67 -8.37
CA PRO A 84 -13.82 -5.57 -8.79
C PRO A 84 -13.65 -7.01 -8.29
N ASN A 85 -12.45 -7.57 -8.45
CA ASN A 85 -12.14 -8.98 -8.17
C ASN A 85 -10.98 -9.15 -7.17
N SER A 86 -10.64 -8.09 -6.44
CA SER A 86 -9.55 -8.14 -5.48
C SER A 86 -9.62 -7.01 -4.45
N SER A 87 -8.96 -7.18 -3.33
CA SER A 87 -8.76 -6.11 -2.35
C SER A 87 -7.32 -6.07 -1.88
N LYS A 88 -6.80 -4.89 -1.57
CA LYS A 88 -5.41 -4.70 -1.14
C LYS A 88 -5.30 -3.63 -0.07
N GLU A 89 -4.45 -3.90 0.92
CA GLU A 89 -3.94 -2.91 1.87
C GLU A 89 -2.60 -2.37 1.37
N GLY A 90 -2.47 -1.05 1.29
CA GLY A 90 -1.20 -0.39 0.93
C GLY A 90 -0.26 -0.24 2.12
N ASP A 91 1.00 0.13 1.90
CA ASP A 91 1.88 0.47 3.04
C ASP A 91 1.52 1.85 3.60
N LEU A 92 1.40 2.84 2.71
CA LEU A 92 0.96 4.20 3.01
C LEU A 92 0.28 4.82 1.78
N ALA A 93 -0.83 5.51 2.00
CA ALA A 93 -1.56 6.18 0.91
C ALA A 93 -2.11 7.55 1.33
N TYR A 94 -2.37 8.39 0.32
CA TYR A 94 -2.90 9.74 0.49
C TYR A 94 -4.04 10.02 -0.48
N LYS A 95 -5.11 10.65 0.00
CA LYS A 95 -6.17 11.22 -0.86
C LYS A 95 -6.22 12.74 -0.77
N PRO A 96 -6.63 13.44 -1.83
CA PRO A 96 -6.85 14.88 -1.77
C PRO A 96 -7.99 15.22 -0.80
N LEU A 97 -7.97 16.44 -0.26
CA LEU A 97 -9.04 16.93 0.62
C LEU A 97 -10.43 16.90 -0.04
N SER A 98 -10.50 17.03 -1.36
CA SER A 98 -11.76 16.97 -2.12
C SER A 98 -12.43 15.60 -2.10
N ARG A 99 -11.69 14.54 -1.74
CA ARG A 99 -12.21 13.17 -1.55
C ARG A 99 -12.57 12.96 -0.08
N ASN A 100 -13.81 13.25 0.27
CA ASN A 100 -14.29 13.30 1.65
C ASN A 100 -14.90 11.98 2.15
N ARG A 101 -15.18 11.00 1.28
CA ARG A 101 -15.78 9.74 1.71
C ARG A 101 -14.70 8.80 2.21
N GLU A 102 -15.03 8.00 3.21
CA GLU A 102 -14.09 7.04 3.79
C GLU A 102 -13.54 6.07 2.73
N ALA A 103 -14.43 5.56 1.87
CA ALA A 103 -14.10 4.62 0.81
C ALA A 103 -13.45 5.23 -0.45
N ASP A 104 -13.23 6.55 -0.48
CA ASP A 104 -12.60 7.19 -1.64
C ASP A 104 -11.16 6.72 -1.80
N TRP A 105 -10.80 6.30 -3.01
CA TRP A 105 -9.46 5.82 -3.35
C TRP A 105 -8.40 6.92 -3.14
N PRO A 106 -7.16 6.52 -2.82
CA PRO A 106 -6.03 7.45 -2.77
C PRO A 106 -5.69 7.99 -4.15
N THR A 107 -4.98 9.13 -4.18
CA THR A 107 -4.34 9.66 -5.39
C THR A 107 -2.87 9.30 -5.48
N ILE A 108 -2.21 9.11 -4.33
CA ILE A 108 -0.80 8.72 -4.22
C ILE A 108 -0.71 7.51 -3.29
N VAL A 109 0.03 6.49 -3.71
CA VAL A 109 0.29 5.29 -2.92
C VAL A 109 1.80 5.03 -2.85
N PHE A 110 2.27 4.62 -1.68
CA PHE A 110 3.62 4.14 -1.45
C PHE A 110 3.60 2.65 -1.14
N GLU A 111 4.49 1.91 -1.79
CA GLU A 111 4.74 0.49 -1.52
C GLU A 111 6.24 0.30 -1.32
N SER A 112 6.65 -0.22 -0.16
CA SER A 112 8.03 -0.55 0.12
C SER A 112 8.22 -2.03 0.35
N ARG A 113 9.39 -2.57 -0.01
CA ARG A 113 9.77 -3.96 0.27
C ARG A 113 11.28 -4.05 0.59
N LEU A 114 11.63 -4.98 1.49
CA LEU A 114 12.99 -5.21 1.96
C LEU A 114 13.57 -6.46 1.33
N SER A 115 14.69 -6.33 0.62
CA SER A 115 15.44 -7.43 -0.01
C SER A 115 14.59 -8.34 -0.91
N GLU A 116 13.56 -7.78 -1.54
CA GLU A 116 12.67 -8.52 -2.44
C GLU A 116 12.80 -8.05 -3.89
N ALA A 117 12.45 -8.94 -4.82
CA ALA A 117 12.53 -8.65 -6.23
C ALA A 117 11.62 -7.47 -6.63
N LEU A 118 12.17 -6.54 -7.41
CA LEU A 118 11.48 -5.36 -7.92
C LEU A 118 10.17 -5.70 -8.66
N THR A 119 10.14 -6.85 -9.33
CA THR A 119 8.96 -7.33 -10.06
C THR A 119 7.71 -7.39 -9.19
N TYR A 120 7.84 -7.73 -7.91
CA TYR A 120 6.67 -7.76 -7.02
C TYR A 120 6.15 -6.37 -6.67
N LEU A 121 7.03 -5.40 -6.43
CA LEU A 121 6.65 -4.00 -6.23
C LEU A 121 5.97 -3.42 -7.48
N ARG A 122 6.50 -3.73 -8.67
CA ARG A 122 5.90 -3.29 -9.94
C ARG A 122 4.51 -3.90 -10.15
N ASN A 123 4.30 -5.14 -9.71
CA ASN A 123 2.96 -5.75 -9.71
C ASN A 123 2.02 -5.07 -8.70
N ASP A 124 2.51 -4.67 -7.52
CA ASP A 124 1.72 -3.87 -6.58
C ASP A 124 1.32 -2.52 -7.20
N ALA A 125 2.25 -1.83 -7.87
CA ALA A 125 1.96 -0.57 -8.56
C ALA A 125 0.91 -0.72 -9.66
N ARG A 126 1.06 -1.75 -10.52
CA ARG A 126 0.05 -2.07 -11.53
C ARG A 126 -1.31 -2.32 -10.90
N TRP A 127 -1.38 -3.08 -9.81
CA TRP A 127 -2.65 -3.35 -9.13
C TRP A 127 -3.37 -2.07 -8.73
N TRP A 128 -2.68 -1.12 -8.09
CA TRP A 128 -3.27 0.15 -7.68
C TRP A 128 -3.77 0.99 -8.86
N LEU A 129 -2.98 1.07 -9.93
CA LEU A 129 -3.31 1.86 -11.11
C LEU A 129 -4.50 1.25 -11.88
N THR A 130 -4.55 -0.08 -12.03
CA THR A 130 -5.59 -0.73 -12.82
C THR A 130 -6.91 -0.90 -12.07
N ASN A 131 -6.88 -1.08 -10.74
CA ASN A 131 -8.10 -1.36 -9.97
C ASN A 131 -8.82 -0.09 -9.46
N SER A 132 -8.12 1.05 -9.43
CA SER A 132 -8.67 2.31 -8.94
C SER A 132 -9.50 3.09 -9.97
N ARG A 133 -9.64 2.57 -11.20
CA ARG A 133 -10.36 3.25 -12.30
C ARG A 133 -9.85 4.68 -12.57
N GLY A 134 -8.54 4.89 -12.39
CA GLY A 134 -7.88 6.17 -12.60
C GLY A 134 -7.90 7.10 -11.38
N ASP A 135 -8.43 6.67 -10.23
CA ASP A 135 -8.38 7.48 -9.02
C ASP A 135 -6.99 7.56 -8.41
N VAL A 136 -6.20 6.47 -8.48
CA VAL A 136 -4.78 6.48 -8.15
C VAL A 136 -4.02 7.05 -9.34
N ARG A 137 -3.27 8.12 -9.10
CA ARG A 137 -2.53 8.85 -10.15
C ARG A 137 -1.04 8.57 -10.12
N ILE A 138 -0.51 8.24 -8.96
CA ILE A 138 0.91 7.98 -8.76
C ILE A 138 1.07 6.81 -7.78
N VAL A 139 1.93 5.86 -8.15
CA VAL A 139 2.44 4.88 -7.19
C VAL A 139 3.96 5.02 -7.11
N THR A 140 4.46 5.24 -5.91
CA THR A 140 5.89 5.26 -5.63
C THR A 140 6.28 3.94 -4.98
N ILE A 141 7.14 3.19 -5.66
CA ILE A 141 7.66 1.93 -5.12
C ILE A 141 9.08 2.10 -4.61
N ILE A 142 9.39 1.46 -3.47
CA ILE A 142 10.66 1.59 -2.77
C ILE A 142 11.23 0.20 -2.49
N SER A 143 12.32 -0.16 -3.15
CA SER A 143 13.08 -1.37 -2.82
C SER A 143 14.29 -1.04 -1.98
N ILE A 144 14.42 -1.70 -0.85
CA ILE A 144 15.49 -1.49 0.13
C ILE A 144 16.36 -2.73 0.14
N THR A 145 17.65 -2.62 -0.17
CA THR A 145 18.60 -3.73 -0.13
C THR A 145 19.74 -3.41 0.83
N PRO A 146 19.62 -3.74 2.13
CA PRO A 146 20.59 -3.33 3.15
C PRO A 146 21.99 -3.90 2.93
N ALA A 147 22.09 -5.13 2.44
CA ALA A 147 23.37 -5.78 2.13
C ALA A 147 24.19 -5.00 1.11
N GLN A 148 23.52 -4.30 0.19
CA GLN A 148 24.13 -3.47 -0.84
C GLN A 148 24.10 -1.98 -0.49
N ARG A 149 23.57 -1.60 0.68
CA ARG A 149 23.29 -0.21 1.09
C ARG A 149 22.55 0.57 0.00
N MET A 150 21.62 -0.09 -0.69
CA MET A 150 20.95 0.45 -1.86
C MET A 150 19.48 0.73 -1.56
N LEU A 151 19.01 1.90 -1.98
CA LEU A 151 17.61 2.29 -2.05
C LEU A 151 17.25 2.53 -3.51
N TRP A 152 16.25 1.81 -4.01
CA TRP A 152 15.75 1.99 -5.37
C TRP A 152 14.33 2.52 -5.32
N VAL A 153 14.06 3.59 -6.05
CA VAL A 153 12.74 4.24 -6.09
C VAL A 153 12.26 4.35 -7.54
N GLU A 154 11.03 3.91 -7.80
CA GLU A 154 10.37 4.13 -9.10
C GLU A 154 9.05 4.87 -8.89
N LYS A 155 8.75 5.77 -9.82
CA LYS A 155 7.44 6.38 -9.98
C LYS A 155 6.70 5.67 -11.11
N TRP A 156 5.48 5.22 -10.83
CA TRP A 156 4.54 4.61 -11.76
C TRP A 156 3.29 5.46 -11.89
#